data_AF-A0A7W1Q2X9-F1
#
_entry.id   AF-A0A7W1Q2X9-F1
#
_cell.length_a   1.000
_cell.length_b   1.000
_cell.length_c   1.000
_cell.angle_alpha   90.00
_cell.angle_beta   90.00
_cell.angle_gamma   90.00
#
_symmetry.space_group_name_H-M   'P 1'
#
loop_
_entity.id
_entity.type
_entity.pdbx_description
1 polymer ?
#
loop_
_entity_poly.entity_id
_entity_poly.type
_entity_poly.pdbx_seq_one_letter_code
_entity_poly.pdbx_strand_id
1 'polypeptide(L)'
;VASIAIVGYTNAGKSSLLNALTGAGVLVEDALFATLDPTTRKTTTTDGRTYTLTDTVGFVRHLPHQLVEAFRSTLEETAAADLLVHVVDASDALPEEQITAVREVLTEIGAEHGAMPHELLVVNKVDAAGDLQLARLRHLLPQAVFVSAQRGDGIARLRERIAELLPRPEVELELLLPYAQGSLVARIHSEGEVLAEDHLPQGTRLCARVGPELAPAVLPYVTEGTRP
;
A
#
# COMPACT_ATOMS: atom_id res chain seq x y z
N VAL A 1 -9.34 7.68 0.68
CA VAL A 1 -8.96 6.30 1.05
C VAL A 1 -7.46 6.19 0.87
N ALA A 2 -6.73 5.60 1.82
CA ALA A 2 -5.28 5.53 1.72
C ALA A 2 -4.85 4.71 0.48
N SER A 3 -3.79 5.13 -0.19
CA SER A 3 -3.33 4.56 -1.45
C SER A 3 -1.88 4.09 -1.37
N ILE A 4 -1.60 2.95 -1.99
CA ILE A 4 -0.28 2.33 -2.04
C ILE A 4 0.08 2.08 -3.50
N ALA A 5 1.28 2.48 -3.89
CA ALA A 5 1.84 2.14 -5.19
C ALA A 5 2.91 1.05 -5.05
N ILE A 6 2.80 -0.01 -5.86
CA ILE A 6 3.79 -1.09 -5.92
C ILE A 6 4.76 -0.79 -7.06
N VAL A 7 6.02 -0.53 -6.72
CA VAL A 7 7.09 -0.16 -7.66
C VAL A 7 8.20 -1.20 -7.67
N GLY A 8 9.02 -1.19 -8.71
CA GLY A 8 10.14 -2.12 -8.84
C GLY A 8 10.33 -2.64 -10.26
N TYR A 9 11.43 -3.35 -10.46
CA TYR A 9 11.81 -3.89 -11.76
C TYR A 9 10.74 -4.81 -12.36
N THR A 10 10.75 -4.91 -13.69
CA THR A 10 10.05 -5.97 -14.42
C THR A 10 10.49 -7.34 -13.89
N ASN A 11 9.56 -8.28 -13.84
CA ASN A 11 9.74 -9.60 -13.23
C ASN A 11 10.12 -9.62 -11.74
N ALA A 12 10.20 -8.51 -11.00
CA ALA A 12 10.39 -8.53 -9.54
C ALA A 12 9.22 -9.19 -8.78
N GLY A 13 8.08 -9.42 -9.46
CA GLY A 13 6.89 -10.08 -8.92
C GLY A 13 5.90 -9.12 -8.27
N LYS A 14 5.81 -7.87 -8.76
CA LYS A 14 4.84 -6.86 -8.30
C LYS A 14 3.39 -7.35 -8.42
N SER A 15 3.00 -7.88 -9.58
CA SER A 15 1.65 -8.40 -9.82
C SER A 15 1.35 -9.63 -8.97
N SER A 16 2.33 -10.54 -8.80
CA SER A 16 2.22 -11.67 -7.87
C SER A 16 2.01 -11.19 -6.43
N LEU A 17 2.71 -10.13 -6.02
CA LEU A 17 2.58 -9.55 -4.69
C LEU A 17 1.22 -8.87 -4.51
N LEU A 18 0.72 -8.14 -5.52
CA LEU A 18 -0.62 -7.57 -5.53
C LEU A 18 -1.67 -8.68 -5.32
N ASN A 19 -1.57 -9.80 -6.04
CA ASN A 19 -2.46 -10.93 -5.89
C ASN A 19 -2.38 -11.56 -4.50
N ALA A 20 -1.16 -11.78 -3.99
CA ALA A 20 -0.95 -12.33 -2.65
C ALA A 20 -1.50 -11.41 -1.53
N LEU A 21 -1.41 -10.09 -1.72
CA LEU A 21 -1.92 -9.07 -0.79
C LEU A 21 -3.43 -8.83 -0.89
N THR A 22 -4.06 -9.17 -2.02
CA THR A 22 -5.50 -8.95 -2.24
C THR A 22 -6.32 -10.23 -2.17
N GLY A 23 -5.67 -11.40 -2.22
CA GLY A 23 -6.37 -12.69 -2.28
C GLY A 23 -7.10 -12.93 -3.60
N ALA A 24 -6.89 -12.08 -4.61
CA ALA A 24 -7.52 -12.17 -5.93
C ALA A 24 -6.59 -12.92 -6.89
N GLY A 25 -7.06 -14.06 -7.40
CA GLY A 25 -6.33 -14.89 -8.36
C GLY A 25 -6.31 -14.30 -9.77
N VAL A 26 -5.50 -13.27 -10.01
CA VAL A 26 -5.16 -12.85 -11.38
C VAL A 26 -4.03 -13.77 -11.88
N LEU A 27 -4.14 -14.25 -13.13
CA LEU A 27 -3.05 -14.96 -13.81
C LEU A 27 -1.84 -14.01 -13.91
N VAL A 28 -0.69 -14.44 -13.39
CA VAL A 28 0.59 -13.74 -13.61
C VAL A 28 1.27 -14.40 -14.80
N GLU A 29 1.62 -13.62 -15.81
CA GLU A 29 2.41 -14.06 -16.97
C GLU A 29 3.87 -13.61 -16.81
N ASP A 30 4.83 -14.51 -17.06
CA ASP A 30 6.26 -14.21 -17.05
C ASP A 30 6.70 -13.51 -18.35
N ALA A 31 6.27 -12.27 -18.54
CA ALA A 31 6.63 -11.44 -19.69
C ALA A 31 7.16 -10.06 -19.26
N LEU A 32 8.14 -9.52 -20.01
CA LEU A 32 8.52 -8.12 -19.86
C LEU A 32 7.32 -7.24 -20.20
N PHE A 33 7.05 -6.24 -19.36
CA PHE A 33 5.83 -5.42 -19.42
C PHE A 33 4.51 -6.19 -19.19
N ALA A 34 4.52 -7.25 -18.37
CA ALA A 34 3.29 -7.95 -17.97
C ALA A 34 2.20 -6.99 -17.42
N THR A 35 2.59 -5.85 -16.86
CA THR A 35 1.69 -4.75 -16.49
C THR A 35 2.04 -3.50 -17.31
N LEU A 36 1.25 -3.23 -18.36
CA LEU A 36 1.30 -1.98 -19.14
C LEU A 36 0.29 -0.94 -18.65
N ASP A 37 -0.88 -1.40 -18.22
CA ASP A 37 -1.92 -0.56 -17.59
C ASP A 37 -1.89 -0.76 -16.06
N PRO A 38 -1.93 0.32 -15.27
CA PRO A 38 -1.91 0.20 -13.81
C PRO A 38 -3.14 -0.57 -13.33
N THR A 39 -2.91 -1.56 -12.45
CA THR A 39 -4.00 -2.38 -11.90
C THR A 39 -4.24 -2.00 -10.44
N THR A 40 -5.37 -1.35 -10.18
CA THR A 40 -5.78 -0.96 -8.83
C THR A 40 -6.73 -1.98 -8.21
N ARG A 41 -6.50 -2.31 -6.93
CA ARG A 41 -7.35 -3.17 -6.11
C ARG A 41 -7.58 -2.57 -4.74
N LYS A 42 -8.77 -2.77 -4.20
CA LYS A 42 -9.15 -2.36 -2.84
C LYS A 42 -9.03 -3.55 -1.90
N THR A 43 -8.46 -3.34 -0.72
CA THR A 43 -8.30 -4.37 0.31
C THR A 43 -8.33 -3.72 1.71
N THR A 44 -8.36 -4.54 2.76
CA THR A 44 -8.42 -4.06 4.15
C THR A 44 -7.21 -4.51 4.95
N THR A 45 -6.78 -3.65 5.87
CA THR A 45 -5.79 -3.99 6.91
C THR A 45 -6.41 -4.92 7.95
N THR A 46 -5.57 -5.51 8.81
CA THR A 46 -6.02 -6.35 9.93
C THR A 46 -6.85 -5.57 10.96
N ASP A 47 -6.67 -4.25 11.06
CA ASP A 47 -7.47 -3.34 11.89
C ASP A 47 -8.70 -2.75 11.16
N GLY A 48 -9.04 -3.27 9.98
CA GLY A 48 -10.29 -2.94 9.28
C GLY A 48 -10.25 -1.68 8.41
N ARG A 49 -9.15 -0.93 8.40
CA ARG A 49 -8.97 0.23 7.51
C ARG A 49 -8.89 -0.21 6.05
N THR A 50 -9.57 0.52 5.18
CA THR A 50 -9.55 0.22 3.76
C THR A 50 -8.45 1.01 3.04
N TYR A 51 -7.75 0.36 2.11
CA TYR A 51 -6.74 0.99 1.27
C TYR A 51 -6.75 0.43 -0.17
N THR A 52 -6.12 1.15 -1.09
CA THR A 52 -5.92 0.70 -2.47
C THR A 52 -4.47 0.32 -2.72
N LEU A 53 -4.25 -0.73 -3.52
CA LEU A 53 -2.96 -1.15 -4.04
C LEU A 53 -2.99 -0.99 -5.56
N THR A 54 -2.03 -0.26 -6.10
CA THR A 54 -1.86 -0.07 -7.54
C THR A 54 -0.57 -0.76 -7.98
N ASP A 55 -0.68 -1.77 -8.86
CA ASP A 55 0.48 -2.32 -9.58
C ASP A 55 0.88 -1.36 -10.69
N THR A 56 2.10 -0.83 -10.64
CA THR A 56 2.61 0.14 -11.63
C THR A 56 3.36 -0.56 -12.75
N VAL A 57 3.67 0.21 -13.80
CA VAL A 57 4.57 -0.24 -14.86
C VAL A 57 5.93 -0.62 -14.27
N GLY A 58 6.48 -1.76 -14.72
CA GLY A 58 7.76 -2.24 -14.24
C GLY A 58 8.96 -1.51 -14.84
N PHE A 59 9.98 -1.30 -14.01
CA PHE A 59 11.23 -0.68 -14.45
C PHE A 59 12.10 -1.68 -15.24
N VAL A 60 12.88 -1.18 -16.19
CA VAL A 60 13.90 -1.96 -16.89
C VAL A 60 15.25 -1.26 -16.76
N ARG A 61 16.35 -2.01 -16.88
CA ARG A 61 17.70 -1.42 -16.83
C ARG A 61 17.83 -0.39 -17.95
N HIS A 62 18.45 0.75 -17.66
CA HIS A 62 18.63 1.85 -18.62
C HIS A 62 17.31 2.20 -19.33
N LEU A 63 16.24 2.43 -18.55
CA LEU A 63 15.00 2.98 -19.09
C LEU A 63 15.36 4.15 -20.02
N PRO A 64 15.08 4.05 -21.32
CA PRO A 64 15.33 5.16 -22.22
C PRO A 64 14.58 6.38 -21.69
N HIS A 65 15.18 7.57 -21.72
CA HIS A 65 14.51 8.79 -21.24
C HIS A 65 13.13 8.98 -21.88
N GLN A 66 12.98 8.59 -23.16
CA GLN A 66 11.70 8.61 -23.88
C GLN A 66 10.63 7.71 -23.25
N LEU A 67 11.04 6.59 -22.65
CA LEU A 67 10.13 5.65 -21.98
C LEU A 67 9.73 6.20 -20.60
N VAL A 68 10.67 6.82 -19.88
CA VAL A 68 10.34 7.54 -18.63
C VAL A 68 9.35 8.67 -18.90
N GLU A 69 9.55 9.44 -19.98
CA GLU A 69 8.61 10.49 -20.42
C GLU A 69 7.24 9.91 -20.80
N ALA A 70 7.21 8.79 -21.53
CA ALA A 70 5.96 8.15 -21.96
C ALA A 70 5.13 7.58 -20.80
N PHE A 71 5.77 7.19 -19.69
CA PHE A 71 5.10 6.70 -18.49
C PHE A 71 5.06 7.72 -17.35
N ARG A 72 5.51 8.95 -17.60
CA ARG A 72 5.62 10.00 -16.58
C ARG A 72 4.30 10.21 -15.86
N SER A 73 3.18 10.36 -16.58
CA SER A 73 1.86 10.54 -15.96
C SER A 73 1.45 9.38 -15.05
N THR A 74 1.82 8.15 -15.40
CA THR A 74 1.55 6.95 -14.59
C THR A 74 2.47 6.88 -13.38
N LEU A 75 3.69 7.39 -13.50
CA LEU A 75 4.66 7.48 -12.42
C LEU A 75 4.36 8.66 -11.47
N GLU A 76 3.73 9.73 -11.94
CA GLU A 76 3.24 10.83 -11.10
C GLU A 76 2.17 10.36 -10.11
N GLU A 77 1.28 9.44 -10.51
CA GLU A 77 0.33 8.79 -9.59
C GLU A 77 1.03 8.03 -8.45
N THR A 78 2.25 7.56 -8.69
CA THR A 78 3.07 6.89 -7.67
C THR A 78 3.58 7.89 -6.63
N ALA A 79 3.92 9.11 -7.05
CA ALA A 79 4.36 10.17 -6.14
C ALA A 79 3.22 10.71 -5.26
N ALA A 80 1.97 10.55 -5.69
CA ALA A 80 0.77 10.92 -4.93
C ALA A 80 0.30 9.83 -3.94
N ALA A 81 0.93 8.66 -3.91
CA ALA A 81 0.55 7.58 -3.01
C ALA A 81 0.88 7.92 -1.54
N ASP A 82 0.21 7.27 -0.58
CA ASP A 82 0.55 7.41 0.85
C ASP A 82 1.75 6.52 1.25
N LEU A 83 2.00 5.45 0.49
CA LEU A 83 3.08 4.50 0.72
C LEU A 83 3.59 3.90 -0.60
N LEU A 84 4.91 3.79 -0.73
CA LEU A 84 5.55 3.01 -1.79
C LEU A 84 5.93 1.62 -1.27
N VAL A 85 5.48 0.58 -1.96
CA VAL A 85 5.95 -0.79 -1.77
C VAL A 85 6.93 -1.10 -2.90
N HIS A 86 8.22 -1.03 -2.60
CA HIS A 86 9.28 -1.26 -3.58
C HIS A 86 9.72 -2.72 -3.57
N VAL A 87 9.32 -3.46 -4.60
CA VAL A 87 9.58 -4.88 -4.77
C VAL A 87 10.92 -5.12 -5.47
N VAL A 88 11.76 -5.94 -4.85
CA VAL A 88 13.11 -6.28 -5.31
C VAL A 88 13.20 -7.79 -5.50
N ASP A 89 13.78 -8.24 -6.62
CA ASP A 89 14.01 -9.66 -6.87
C ASP A 89 15.25 -10.16 -6.11
N ALA A 90 15.05 -11.01 -5.09
CA ALA A 90 16.16 -11.59 -4.32
C ALA A 90 17.03 -12.56 -5.12
N SER A 91 16.51 -13.13 -6.19
CA SER A 91 17.18 -14.13 -7.03
C SER A 91 17.97 -13.52 -8.19
N ASP A 92 17.80 -12.22 -8.45
CA ASP A 92 18.60 -11.50 -9.45
C ASP A 92 20.07 -11.46 -9.01
N ALA A 93 21.01 -11.42 -9.96
CA ALA A 93 22.43 -11.36 -9.64
C ALA A 93 22.84 -10.06 -8.92
N LEU A 94 22.10 -8.97 -9.16
CA LEU A 94 22.42 -7.61 -8.71
C LEU A 94 21.17 -6.88 -8.15
N PRO A 95 20.56 -7.37 -7.05
CA PRO A 95 19.36 -6.74 -6.47
C PRO A 95 19.59 -5.30 -6.01
N GLU A 96 20.80 -4.98 -5.54
CA GLU A 96 21.17 -3.64 -5.08
C GLU A 96 21.20 -2.60 -6.22
N GLU A 97 21.56 -3.03 -7.43
CA GLU A 97 21.50 -2.17 -8.63
C GLU A 97 20.04 -1.89 -9.02
N GLN A 98 19.15 -2.87 -8.85
CA GLN A 98 17.72 -2.67 -9.08
C GLN A 98 17.16 -1.61 -8.13
N ILE A 99 17.52 -1.67 -6.85
CA ILE A 99 17.08 -0.69 -5.84
C ILE A 99 17.55 0.71 -6.22
N THR A 100 18.84 0.83 -6.56
CA THR A 100 19.45 2.13 -6.91
C THR A 100 18.75 2.75 -8.12
N ALA A 101 18.58 1.98 -9.19
CA ALA A 101 17.97 2.48 -10.43
C ALA A 101 16.50 2.89 -10.26
N VAL A 102 15.71 2.18 -9.46
CA VAL A 102 14.33 2.60 -9.17
C VAL A 102 14.32 3.89 -8.36
N ARG A 103 15.18 3.99 -7.33
CA ARG A 103 15.28 5.20 -6.50
C ARG A 103 15.74 6.42 -7.27
N GLU A 104 16.63 6.27 -8.25
CA GLU A 104 17.02 7.37 -9.14
C GLU A 104 15.81 7.97 -9.85
N VAL A 105 14.99 7.12 -10.51
CA VAL A 105 13.79 7.60 -11.20
C VAL A 105 12.75 8.17 -10.24
N LEU A 106 12.53 7.53 -9.08
CA LEU A 106 11.62 8.07 -8.06
C LEU A 106 12.10 9.43 -7.53
N THR A 107 13.41 9.65 -7.44
CA THR A 107 13.98 10.94 -7.01
C THR A 107 13.71 12.02 -8.05
N GLU A 108 13.85 11.71 -9.34
CA GLU A 108 13.54 12.63 -10.43
C GLU A 108 12.07 13.06 -10.42
N ILE A 109 11.14 12.10 -10.24
CA ILE A 109 9.70 12.38 -10.14
C ILE A 109 9.37 13.17 -8.87
N GLY A 110 9.97 12.78 -7.74
CA GLY A 110 9.73 13.39 -6.44
C GLY A 110 10.19 14.84 -6.35
N ALA A 111 11.26 15.21 -7.07
CA ALA A 111 11.73 16.59 -7.14
C ALA A 111 10.67 17.57 -7.68
N GLU A 112 9.77 17.09 -8.53
CA GLU A 112 8.66 17.87 -9.09
C GLU A 112 7.45 17.95 -8.13
N HIS A 113 7.30 16.98 -7.22
CA HIS A 113 6.16 16.82 -6.31
C HIS A 113 6.49 17.17 -4.85
N GLY A 114 7.68 17.70 -4.59
CA GLY A 114 8.17 18.12 -3.27
C GLY A 114 8.88 17.02 -2.49
N ALA A 115 8.30 15.83 -2.39
CA ALA A 115 8.93 14.65 -1.80
C ALA A 115 8.26 13.36 -2.27
N MET A 116 9.00 12.26 -2.31
CA MET A 116 8.39 10.94 -2.48
C MET A 116 7.75 10.46 -1.17
N PRO A 117 6.69 9.63 -1.24
CA PRO A 117 6.10 8.98 -0.07
C PRO A 117 7.10 8.04 0.61
N HIS A 118 6.75 7.60 1.82
CA HIS A 118 7.58 6.65 2.56
C HIS A 118 7.79 5.36 1.75
N GLU A 119 9.01 4.82 1.75
CA GLU A 119 9.38 3.62 0.99
C GLU A 119 9.47 2.40 1.92
N LEU A 120 8.71 1.35 1.60
CA LEU A 120 8.85 0.02 2.18
C LEU A 120 9.51 -0.92 1.17
N LEU A 121 10.75 -1.31 1.43
CA LEU A 121 11.43 -2.33 0.63
C LEU A 121 10.87 -3.73 0.93
N VAL A 122 10.54 -4.45 -0.15
CA VAL A 122 10.06 -5.83 -0.12
C VAL A 122 10.96 -6.69 -1.00
N VAL A 123 11.77 -7.53 -0.36
CA VAL A 123 12.65 -8.48 -1.03
C VAL A 123 11.83 -9.74 -1.33
N ASN A 124 11.42 -9.90 -2.58
CA ASN A 124 10.58 -10.98 -3.08
C ASN A 124 11.43 -12.14 -3.65
N LYS A 125 10.79 -13.28 -3.93
CA LYS A 125 11.42 -14.51 -4.47
C LYS A 125 12.48 -15.11 -3.56
N VAL A 126 12.28 -15.03 -2.24
CA VAL A 126 13.20 -15.63 -1.26
C VAL A 126 13.27 -17.16 -1.37
N ASP A 127 12.31 -17.78 -2.04
CA ASP A 127 12.28 -19.20 -2.35
C ASP A 127 13.19 -19.61 -3.52
N ALA A 128 13.58 -18.65 -4.37
CA ALA A 128 14.47 -18.86 -5.51
C ALA A 128 15.90 -18.35 -5.27
N ALA A 129 16.11 -17.53 -4.23
CA ALA A 129 17.41 -16.97 -3.89
C ALA A 129 18.24 -17.93 -3.01
N GLY A 130 19.56 -17.92 -3.18
CA GLY A 130 20.47 -18.72 -2.35
C GLY A 130 20.66 -18.15 -0.93
N ASP A 131 20.95 -19.01 0.05
CA ASP A 131 21.10 -18.64 1.46
C ASP A 131 22.13 -17.53 1.70
N LEU A 132 23.27 -17.58 1.02
CA LEU A 132 24.32 -16.56 1.14
C LEU A 132 23.84 -15.18 0.66
N GLN A 133 23.09 -15.15 -0.44
CA GLN A 133 22.52 -13.92 -0.97
C GLN A 133 21.45 -13.36 -0.05
N LEU A 134 20.56 -14.22 0.49
CA LEU A 134 19.57 -13.80 1.47
C LEU A 134 20.21 -13.26 2.75
N ALA A 135 21.26 -13.90 3.26
CA ALA A 135 22.00 -13.42 4.42
C ALA A 135 22.63 -12.04 4.15
N ARG A 136 23.24 -11.85 2.97
CA ARG A 136 23.78 -10.56 2.52
C ARG A 136 22.68 -9.49 2.48
N LEU A 137 21.56 -9.76 1.81
CA LEU A 137 20.45 -8.82 1.68
C LEU A 137 19.84 -8.45 3.03
N ARG A 138 19.70 -9.41 3.96
CA ARG A 138 19.21 -9.13 5.32
C ARG A 138 20.15 -8.21 6.10
N HIS A 139 21.45 -8.36 5.91
CA HIS A 139 22.44 -7.48 6.52
C HIS A 139 22.39 -6.06 5.94
N LEU A 140 22.28 -5.95 4.61
CA LEU A 140 22.25 -4.66 3.90
C LEU A 140 20.92 -3.91 4.06
N LEU A 141 19.81 -4.65 4.15
CA LEU A 141 18.45 -4.11 4.14
C LEU A 141 17.69 -4.54 5.42
N PRO A 142 18.11 -4.09 6.61
CA PRO A 142 17.57 -4.57 7.89
C PRO A 142 16.09 -4.23 8.11
N GLN A 143 15.57 -3.21 7.41
CA GLN A 143 14.17 -2.78 7.49
C GLN A 143 13.28 -3.41 6.41
N ALA A 144 13.86 -4.15 5.46
CA ALA A 144 13.10 -4.76 4.38
C ALA A 144 12.29 -5.96 4.86
N VAL A 145 11.14 -6.20 4.21
CA VAL A 145 10.34 -7.40 4.44
C VAL A 145 10.71 -8.43 3.38
N PHE A 146 10.99 -9.66 3.82
CA PHE A 146 11.42 -10.77 2.97
C PHE A 146 10.23 -11.69 2.70
N VAL A 147 9.88 -11.89 1.45
CA VAL A 147 8.66 -12.61 1.06
C VAL A 147 8.88 -13.55 -0.12
N SER A 148 8.02 -14.57 -0.23
CA SER A 148 7.75 -15.27 -1.48
C SER A 148 6.31 -14.98 -1.86
N ALA A 149 6.09 -14.12 -2.84
CA ALA A 149 4.75 -13.88 -3.37
C ALA A 149 4.13 -15.14 -3.98
N GLN A 150 4.96 -16.05 -4.49
CA GLN A 150 4.51 -17.32 -5.08
C GLN A 150 4.09 -18.34 -4.01
N ARG A 151 4.87 -18.48 -2.93
CA ARG A 151 4.60 -19.47 -1.87
C ARG A 151 3.73 -18.93 -0.75
N GLY A 152 3.61 -17.61 -0.63
CA GLY A 152 2.93 -16.92 0.47
C GLY A 152 3.82 -16.65 1.69
N ASP A 153 5.09 -17.04 1.66
CA ASP A 153 6.02 -16.84 2.77
C ASP A 153 6.18 -15.34 3.06
N GLY A 154 6.09 -14.95 4.34
CA GLY A 154 6.27 -13.56 4.78
C GLY A 154 5.15 -12.59 4.42
N ILE A 155 4.11 -13.01 3.69
CA ILE A 155 3.00 -12.12 3.27
C ILE A 155 2.20 -11.59 4.46
N ALA A 156 1.99 -12.39 5.50
CA ALA A 156 1.30 -11.94 6.72
C ALA A 156 2.07 -10.78 7.39
N ARG A 157 3.38 -10.93 7.58
CA ARG A 157 4.25 -9.87 8.12
C ARG A 157 4.27 -8.63 7.23
N LEU A 158 4.23 -8.80 5.91
CA LEU A 158 4.13 -7.67 4.98
C LEU A 158 2.82 -6.89 5.18
N ARG A 159 1.69 -7.57 5.34
CA ARG A 159 0.40 -6.92 5.62
C ARG A 159 0.43 -6.12 6.91
N GLU A 160 1.00 -6.68 7.97
CA GLU A 160 1.19 -5.99 9.25
C GLU A 160 2.04 -4.72 9.07
N ARG A 161 3.18 -4.85 8.38
CA ARG A 161 4.07 -3.70 8.17
C ARG A 161 3.46 -2.60 7.31
N ILE A 162 2.67 -2.98 6.28
CA ILE A 162 1.89 -2.03 5.49
C ILE A 162 0.88 -1.31 6.38
N ALA A 163 0.11 -2.04 7.20
CA ALA A 163 -0.87 -1.44 8.10
C ALA A 163 -0.24 -0.45 9.09
N GLU A 164 0.93 -0.75 9.63
CA GLU A 164 1.67 0.16 10.51
C GLU A 164 2.13 1.45 9.83
N LEU A 165 2.46 1.38 8.53
CA LEU A 165 2.98 2.51 7.76
C LEU A 165 1.90 3.37 7.12
N LEU A 166 0.72 2.81 6.87
CA LEU A 166 -0.41 3.56 6.33
C LEU A 166 -0.84 4.66 7.29
N PRO A 167 -1.15 5.86 6.78
CA PRO A 167 -1.65 6.96 7.60
C PRO A 167 -2.90 6.53 8.37
N ARG A 168 -3.01 7.01 9.61
CA ARG A 168 -4.19 6.80 10.45
C ARG A 168 -5.04 8.05 10.43
N PRO A 169 -6.38 7.93 10.39
CA PRO A 169 -7.24 9.08 10.57
C PRO A 169 -6.99 9.71 11.96
N GLU A 170 -6.90 11.04 12.00
CA GLU A 170 -6.42 11.76 13.19
C GLU A 170 -7.52 12.03 14.23
N VAL A 171 -8.79 12.09 13.81
CA VAL A 171 -9.90 12.55 14.65
C VAL A 171 -10.65 11.37 15.22
N GLU A 172 -10.38 11.03 16.47
CA GLU A 172 -11.13 10.03 17.24
C GLU A 172 -12.41 10.63 17.82
N LEU A 173 -13.57 10.01 17.55
CA LEU A 173 -14.89 10.49 17.95
C LEU A 173 -15.73 9.33 18.47
N GLU A 174 -16.52 9.59 19.52
CA GLU A 174 -17.66 8.76 19.89
C GLU A 174 -18.92 9.33 19.24
N LEU A 175 -19.62 8.49 18.48
CA LEU A 175 -20.77 8.86 17.66
C LEU A 175 -21.98 8.02 18.06
N LEU A 176 -23.17 8.62 18.05
CA LEU A 176 -24.44 7.90 18.07
C LEU A 176 -25.24 8.25 16.82
N LEU A 177 -25.17 7.39 15.81
CA LEU A 177 -25.85 7.58 14.53
C LEU A 177 -27.23 6.92 14.56
N PRO A 178 -28.33 7.67 14.36
CA PRO A 178 -29.65 7.08 14.19
C PRO A 178 -29.67 6.12 13.01
N TYR A 179 -30.53 5.09 13.03
CA TYR A 179 -30.63 4.11 11.92
C TYR A 179 -30.96 4.73 10.56
N ALA A 180 -31.56 5.93 10.54
CA ALA A 180 -31.75 6.71 9.31
C ALA A 180 -30.44 7.14 8.63
N GLN A 181 -29.33 7.17 9.37
CA GLN A 181 -27.99 7.55 8.90
C GLN A 181 -27.11 6.35 8.56
N GLY A 182 -27.70 5.23 8.11
CA GLY A 182 -26.95 4.03 7.72
C GLY A 182 -25.90 4.28 6.63
N SER A 183 -26.09 5.30 5.78
CA SER A 183 -25.07 5.72 4.81
C SER A 183 -23.82 6.31 5.46
N LEU A 184 -23.95 7.05 6.55
CA LEU A 184 -22.81 7.56 7.31
C LEU A 184 -22.08 6.44 8.05
N VAL A 185 -22.81 5.47 8.61
CA VAL A 185 -22.21 4.26 9.20
C VAL A 185 -21.36 3.52 8.15
N ALA A 186 -21.93 3.24 6.99
CA ALA A 186 -21.21 2.58 5.88
C ALA A 186 -19.96 3.37 5.44
N ARG A 187 -20.06 4.71 5.38
CA ARG A 187 -18.91 5.57 5.08
C ARG A 187 -17.83 5.49 6.14
N ILE A 188 -18.17 5.52 7.43
CA ILE A 188 -17.19 5.37 8.54
C ILE A 188 -16.43 4.04 8.43
N HIS A 189 -17.11 2.93 8.12
CA HIS A 189 -16.42 1.64 7.89
C HIS A 189 -15.48 1.66 6.66
N SER A 190 -15.85 2.41 5.62
CA SER A 190 -15.10 2.41 4.35
C SER A 190 -13.97 3.45 4.27
N GLU A 191 -14.09 4.56 5.01
CA GLU A 191 -13.21 5.73 4.96
C GLU A 191 -12.49 6.00 6.30
N GLY A 192 -12.95 5.38 7.40
CA GLY A 192 -12.40 5.56 8.75
C GLY A 192 -11.85 4.26 9.36
N GLU A 193 -11.58 4.32 10.67
CA GLU A 193 -11.12 3.21 11.50
C GLU A 193 -12.15 3.02 12.64
N VAL A 194 -12.87 1.91 12.67
CA VAL A 194 -13.85 1.62 13.74
C VAL A 194 -13.13 0.91 14.88
N LEU A 195 -13.11 1.55 16.05
CA LEU A 195 -12.48 1.05 17.27
C LEU A 195 -13.45 0.22 18.11
N ALA A 196 -14.72 0.63 18.14
CA ALA A 196 -15.80 -0.10 18.81
C ALA A 196 -17.15 0.21 18.15
N GLU A 197 -18.05 -0.77 18.17
CA GLU A 197 -19.41 -0.64 17.63
C GLU A 197 -20.41 -1.34 18.56
N ASP A 198 -21.48 -0.65 18.91
CA ASP A 198 -22.62 -1.19 19.66
C ASP A 198 -23.95 -0.75 19.03
N HIS A 199 -24.95 -1.62 19.03
CA HIS A 199 -26.30 -1.27 18.61
C HIS A 199 -27.18 -0.92 19.82
N LEU A 200 -27.69 0.31 19.86
CA LEU A 200 -28.58 0.82 20.89
C LEU A 200 -29.99 1.02 20.31
N PRO A 201 -31.05 1.10 21.15
CA PRO A 201 -32.40 1.37 20.67
C PRO A 201 -32.53 2.68 19.86
N GLN A 202 -31.65 3.66 20.13
CA GLN A 202 -31.66 4.97 19.47
C GLN A 202 -30.84 5.01 18.16
N GLY A 203 -30.00 4.00 17.90
CA GLY A 203 -29.10 3.98 16.75
C GLY A 203 -27.83 3.16 16.99
N THR A 204 -26.86 3.28 16.08
CA THR A 204 -25.55 2.64 16.20
C THR A 204 -24.58 3.58 16.90
N ARG A 205 -24.01 3.13 18.02
CA ARG A 205 -22.91 3.79 18.70
C ARG A 205 -21.58 3.32 18.11
N LEU A 206 -20.74 4.27 17.68
CA LEU A 206 -19.41 3.98 17.13
C LEU A 206 -18.36 4.78 17.91
N CYS A 207 -17.28 4.12 18.32
CA CYS A 207 -16.02 4.80 18.58
C CYS A 207 -15.17 4.61 17.32
N ALA A 208 -14.83 5.70 16.63
CA ALA A 208 -14.14 5.62 15.35
C ALA A 208 -13.19 6.79 15.14
N ARG A 209 -12.14 6.56 14.35
CA ARG A 209 -11.28 7.60 13.81
C ARG A 209 -11.70 7.95 12.39
N VAL A 210 -11.88 9.23 12.12
CA VAL A 210 -12.30 9.73 10.82
C VAL A 210 -11.32 10.74 10.27
N GLY A 211 -11.19 10.78 8.94
CA GLY A 211 -10.38 11.76 8.25
C GLY A 211 -11.05 13.15 8.25
N PRO A 212 -10.30 14.22 7.93
CA PRO A 212 -10.82 15.59 7.92
C PRO A 212 -11.98 15.80 6.95
N GLU A 213 -12.09 15.00 5.89
CA GLU A 213 -13.20 15.08 4.93
C GLU A 213 -14.53 14.52 5.50
N LEU A 214 -14.46 13.47 6.32
CA LEU A 214 -15.64 12.84 6.91
C LEU A 214 -16.04 13.50 8.24
N ALA A 215 -15.08 14.09 8.96
CA ALA A 215 -15.32 14.73 10.26
C ALA A 215 -16.51 15.71 10.25
N PRO A 216 -16.64 16.69 9.32
CA PRO A 216 -17.75 17.63 9.32
C PRO A 216 -19.14 16.97 9.23
N ALA A 217 -19.24 15.83 8.54
CA ALA A 217 -20.49 15.13 8.34
C ALA A 217 -20.95 14.36 9.59
N VAL A 218 -20.00 13.97 10.46
CA VAL A 218 -20.28 13.17 11.67
C VAL A 218 -20.33 13.99 12.95
N LEU A 219 -19.78 15.22 12.93
CA LEU A 219 -19.82 16.17 14.06
C LEU A 219 -21.19 16.32 14.75
N PRO A 220 -22.33 16.40 14.02
CA PRO A 220 -23.65 16.53 14.66
C PRO A 220 -24.07 15.33 15.52
N TYR A 221 -23.41 14.18 15.37
CA TYR A 221 -23.73 12.93 16.05
C TYR A 221 -22.74 12.57 17.17
N VAL A 222 -21.78 13.46 17.45
CA VAL A 222 -20.79 13.26 18.51
C VAL A 222 -21.49 13.25 19.87
N THR A 223 -21.28 12.20 20.65
CA THR A 223 -21.79 12.10 22.02
C THR A 223 -20.81 12.74 22.99
N GLU A 224 -21.30 13.50 23.97
CA GLU A 224 -20.44 14.10 25.01
C GLU A 224 -19.85 13.00 25.90
N GLY A 225 -18.66 12.51 25.53
CA GLY A 225 -17.88 11.51 26.27
C GLY A 225 -16.37 11.71 26.20
N THR A 226 -15.87 12.39 25.15
CA THR A 226 -14.42 12.59 24.97
C THR A 226 -14.18 13.98 24.38
N ARG A 227 -13.68 14.92 25.21
CA ARG A 227 -13.08 16.17 24.72
C ARG A 227 -11.67 15.86 24.20
N PRO A 228 -11.19 16.61 23.18
CA PRO A 228 -9.84 16.45 22.64
C PRO A 228 -8.75 16.61 23.71
#